data_AF-A0A2V8MMJ6-F1
#
_entry.id   AF-A0A2V8MMJ6-F1
#
_cell.length_a   1.000
_cell.length_b   1.000
_cell.length_c   1.000
_cell.angle_alpha   90.00
_cell.angle_beta   90.00
_cell.angle_gamma   90.00
#
_symmetry.space_group_name_H-M   'P 1'
#
loop_
_entity.id
_entity.type
_entity.pdbx_description
1 polymer ?
#
loop_
_entity_poly.entity_id
_entity_poly.type
_entity_poly.pdbx_seq_one_letter_code
_entity_poly.pdbx_strand_id
1 'polypeptide(L)'
;MRTVRSRWTLVACISCCLAFGCARSAERAVISNEALATVDGQPIYEADLEPMLHTEMLKLKRQEYTLKSQALEALIENKLLEAEAKKQGLTIVKLLEQKVQVSEPAGEDIQSTYEANKTALKNRPLQEVREQVRDAVKQAQAQAARQNYTQGLRAQAVVKILLPPPPKSEVTYDPTRLKGDAKAPVTIVEF
;
A
#
# COMPACT_ATOMS: atom_id res chain seq x y z
N MET A 1 61.18 -8.14 -28.86
CA MET A 1 61.97 -8.37 -30.09
C MET A 1 61.08 -9.08 -31.10
N ARG A 2 61.06 -8.57 -32.33
CA ARG A 2 60.24 -9.03 -33.47
C ARG A 2 60.84 -10.29 -34.10
N THR A 3 60.00 -11.21 -34.58
CA THR A 3 60.14 -11.94 -35.87
C THR A 3 58.82 -12.67 -36.19
N VAL A 4 58.03 -12.22 -37.17
CA VAL A 4 57.92 -12.70 -38.58
C VAL A 4 56.99 -13.94 -38.70
N ARG A 5 55.70 -13.79 -39.07
CA ARG A 5 55.08 -13.87 -40.42
C ARG A 5 55.24 -15.22 -41.15
N SER A 6 54.13 -15.93 -41.42
CA SER A 6 53.63 -16.26 -42.79
C SER A 6 52.28 -17.03 -42.70
N ARG A 7 51.18 -16.52 -43.30
CA ARG A 7 50.57 -16.86 -44.63
C ARG A 7 49.77 -18.18 -44.61
N TRP A 8 48.44 -18.13 -44.61
CA TRP A 8 47.52 -18.12 -45.79
C TRP A 8 46.87 -19.49 -45.98
N THR A 9 45.55 -19.59 -45.77
CA THR A 9 44.62 -20.31 -46.67
C THR A 9 43.17 -19.95 -46.32
N LEU A 10 42.49 -19.35 -47.30
CA LEU A 10 41.03 -19.24 -47.42
C LEU A 10 40.43 -20.63 -47.68
N VAL A 11 39.30 -20.97 -47.05
CA VAL A 11 38.16 -21.67 -47.70
C VAL A 11 36.86 -21.28 -46.97
N ALA A 12 35.91 -20.77 -47.73
CA ALA A 12 34.53 -20.52 -47.34
C ALA A 12 33.67 -21.79 -47.52
N CYS A 13 32.71 -22.03 -46.63
CA CYS A 13 31.54 -22.86 -46.93
C CYS A 13 30.31 -22.35 -46.16
N ILE A 14 29.43 -21.71 -46.92
CA ILE A 14 28.03 -21.41 -46.63
C ILE A 14 27.24 -22.71 -46.82
N SER A 15 26.44 -23.15 -45.82
CA SER A 15 25.19 -23.91 -45.99
C SER A 15 24.63 -24.24 -44.59
N CYS A 16 23.63 -23.51 -44.06
CA CYS A 16 22.21 -23.80 -44.23
C CYS A 16 21.83 -25.24 -43.82
N CYS A 17 21.34 -25.40 -42.58
CA CYS A 17 20.33 -26.38 -42.18
C CYS A 17 19.76 -26.03 -40.78
N LEU A 18 18.56 -25.45 -40.80
CA LEU A 18 17.39 -25.87 -40.03
C LEU A 18 17.43 -25.78 -38.49
N ALA A 19 16.98 -24.62 -38.02
CA ALA A 19 15.81 -24.48 -37.15
C ALA A 19 15.60 -25.56 -36.05
N PHE A 20 16.38 -25.49 -34.97
CA PHE A 20 15.88 -25.91 -33.66
C PHE A 20 15.05 -24.76 -33.08
N GLY A 21 13.80 -24.67 -33.55
CA GLY A 21 12.81 -23.81 -32.94
C GLY A 21 12.62 -24.23 -31.50
N CYS A 22 12.94 -23.33 -30.57
CA CYS A 22 12.34 -23.36 -29.24
C CYS A 22 10.82 -23.26 -29.42
N ALA A 23 10.13 -24.40 -29.49
CA ALA A 23 8.72 -24.48 -29.18
C ALA A 23 8.59 -24.23 -27.67
N ARG A 24 8.67 -22.96 -27.27
CA ARG A 24 8.02 -22.48 -26.06
C ARG A 24 6.53 -22.66 -26.34
N SER A 25 5.98 -23.79 -25.92
CA SER A 25 4.54 -23.88 -25.68
C SER A 25 4.22 -22.82 -24.63
N ALA A 26 3.83 -21.64 -25.11
CA ALA A 26 3.02 -20.74 -24.33
C ALA A 26 1.74 -21.53 -24.07
N GLU A 27 1.68 -22.15 -22.90
CA GLU A 27 0.45 -22.69 -22.34
C GLU A 27 -0.45 -21.49 -22.11
N ARG A 28 -1.14 -21.11 -23.18
CA ARG A 28 -2.20 -20.13 -23.17
C ARG A 28 -3.22 -20.74 -22.24
N ALA A 29 -3.38 -20.16 -21.05
CA ALA A 29 -4.45 -20.52 -20.14
C ALA A 29 -5.73 -20.56 -20.97
N VAL A 30 -6.19 -21.78 -21.26
CA VAL A 30 -7.49 -21.99 -21.85
C VAL A 30 -8.42 -21.55 -20.74
N ILE A 31 -9.03 -20.38 -20.91
CA ILE A 31 -10.21 -20.02 -20.13
C ILE A 31 -11.22 -21.09 -20.56
N SER A 32 -11.34 -22.16 -19.77
CA SER A 32 -12.34 -23.17 -20.02
C SER A 32 -13.67 -22.45 -19.83
N ASN A 33 -14.41 -22.29 -20.92
CA ASN A 33 -15.81 -21.90 -20.88
C ASN A 33 -16.64 -23.11 -20.42
N GLU A 34 -16.23 -23.70 -19.31
CA GLU A 34 -16.84 -24.87 -18.71
C GLU A 34 -18.06 -24.39 -17.93
N ALA A 35 -19.16 -25.11 -18.09
CA ALA A 35 -20.35 -24.82 -17.29
C ALA A 35 -20.04 -25.10 -15.83
N LEU A 36 -20.23 -24.11 -14.96
CA LEU A 36 -20.08 -24.25 -13.51
C LEU A 36 -21.22 -25.06 -12.91
N ALA A 37 -22.39 -25.00 -13.53
CA ALA A 37 -23.57 -25.78 -13.16
C ALA A 37 -24.52 -25.93 -14.36
N THR A 38 -25.52 -26.81 -14.24
CA THR A 38 -26.64 -26.91 -15.18
C THR A 38 -27.96 -27.00 -14.42
N VAL A 39 -28.99 -26.25 -14.84
CA VAL A 39 -30.35 -26.29 -14.28
C VAL A 39 -31.31 -26.64 -15.41
N ASP A 40 -32.01 -27.77 -15.33
CA ASP A 40 -32.93 -28.26 -16.38
C ASP A 40 -32.31 -28.31 -17.79
N GLY A 41 -31.02 -28.63 -17.87
CA GLY A 41 -30.26 -28.68 -19.13
C GLY A 41 -29.76 -27.32 -19.62
N GLN A 42 -30.03 -26.21 -18.90
CA GLN A 42 -29.45 -24.90 -19.16
C GLN A 42 -28.13 -24.74 -18.39
N PRO A 43 -26.99 -24.56 -19.07
CA PRO A 43 -25.70 -24.33 -18.40
C PRO A 43 -25.62 -22.94 -17.78
N ILE A 44 -24.92 -22.85 -16.65
CA ILE A 44 -24.54 -21.61 -15.95
C ILE A 44 -23.02 -21.48 -16.04
N TYR A 45 -22.54 -20.32 -16.46
CA TYR A 45 -21.13 -20.00 -16.65
C TYR A 45 -20.65 -18.93 -15.67
N GLU A 46 -19.33 -18.74 -15.56
CA GLU A 46 -18.73 -17.66 -14.76
C GLU A 46 -19.27 -16.28 -15.18
N ALA A 47 -19.45 -16.05 -16.49
CA ALA A 47 -19.99 -14.81 -17.03
C ALA A 47 -21.42 -14.49 -16.54
N ASP A 48 -22.21 -15.50 -16.17
CA ASP A 48 -23.55 -15.30 -15.61
C ASP A 48 -23.50 -14.80 -14.16
N LEU A 49 -22.38 -15.05 -13.46
CA LEU A 49 -22.16 -14.61 -12.07
C LEU A 49 -21.59 -13.18 -12.00
N GLU A 50 -20.83 -12.74 -13.00
CA GLU A 50 -20.16 -11.44 -13.00
C GLU A 50 -21.08 -10.25 -12.67
N PRO A 51 -22.29 -10.12 -13.27
CA PRO A 51 -23.20 -9.01 -12.95
C PRO A 51 -23.70 -9.06 -11.50
N MET A 52 -23.92 -10.26 -10.97
CA MET A 52 -24.39 -10.46 -9.60
C MET A 52 -23.29 -10.15 -8.57
N LEU A 53 -22.04 -10.44 -8.91
CA LEU A 53 -20.89 -10.28 -8.02
C LEU A 53 -20.19 -8.93 -8.16
N HIS A 54 -20.49 -8.14 -9.19
CA HIS A 54 -19.76 -6.91 -9.54
C HIS A 54 -19.53 -5.98 -8.33
N THR A 55 -20.59 -5.67 -7.58
CA THR A 55 -20.53 -4.77 -6.42
C THR A 55 -19.66 -5.34 -5.30
N GLU A 56 -19.81 -6.62 -4.97
CA GLU A 56 -19.01 -7.26 -3.93
C GLU A 56 -17.54 -7.40 -4.35
N MET A 57 -17.27 -7.70 -5.63
CA MET A 57 -15.91 -7.74 -6.16
C MET A 57 -15.23 -6.37 -6.11
N LEU A 58 -15.94 -5.28 -6.43
CA LEU A 58 -15.41 -3.92 -6.27
C LEU A 58 -15.09 -3.61 -4.81
N LYS A 59 -15.96 -4.00 -3.88
CA LYS A 59 -15.74 -3.82 -2.44
C LYS A 59 -14.50 -4.58 -1.97
N LEU A 60 -14.33 -5.84 -2.36
CA LEU A 60 -13.14 -6.63 -2.04
C LEU A 60 -11.87 -6.00 -2.60
N LYS A 61 -11.87 -5.56 -3.86
CA LYS A 61 -10.71 -4.86 -4.46
C LYS A 61 -10.36 -3.57 -3.72
N ARG A 62 -11.35 -2.82 -3.22
CA ARG A 62 -11.13 -1.63 -2.38
C ARG A 62 -10.55 -1.98 -1.00
N GLN A 63 -11.00 -3.08 -0.40
CA GLN A 63 -10.43 -3.58 0.85
C GLN A 63 -8.98 -4.03 0.66
N GLU A 64 -8.71 -4.79 -0.40
CA GLU A 64 -7.36 -5.21 -0.78
C GLU A 64 -6.44 -3.99 -0.98
N TYR A 65 -6.89 -2.99 -1.72
CA TYR A 65 -6.14 -1.75 -1.89
C TYR A 65 -5.84 -1.07 -0.54
N THR A 66 -6.83 -0.97 0.34
CA THR A 66 -6.66 -0.37 1.67
C THR A 66 -5.59 -1.09 2.47
N LEU A 67 -5.62 -2.42 2.53
CA LEU A 67 -4.63 -3.23 3.23
C LEU A 67 -3.23 -3.05 2.64
N LYS A 68 -3.12 -3.10 1.30
CA LYS A 68 -1.85 -2.86 0.60
C LYS A 68 -1.30 -1.47 0.87
N SER A 69 -2.16 -0.45 0.86
CA SER A 69 -1.77 0.94 1.11
C SER A 69 -1.27 1.12 2.55
N GLN A 70 -1.94 0.53 3.54
CA GLN A 70 -1.52 0.60 4.94
C GLN A 70 -0.17 -0.10 5.17
N ALA A 71 -0.02 -1.31 4.62
CA ALA A 71 1.25 -2.05 4.71
C ALA A 71 2.39 -1.30 4.00
N LEU A 72 2.13 -0.72 2.82
CA LEU A 72 3.10 0.08 2.09
C LEU A 72 3.55 1.30 2.89
N GLU A 73 2.62 2.04 3.50
CA GLU A 73 2.96 3.23 4.28
C GLU A 73 3.81 2.87 5.50
N ALA A 74 3.46 1.82 6.24
CA ALA A 74 4.27 1.32 7.35
C ALA A 74 5.69 0.89 6.91
N LEU A 75 5.82 0.26 5.75
CA LEU A 75 7.13 -0.08 5.18
C LEU A 75 7.93 1.17 4.80
N ILE A 76 7.29 2.19 4.25
CA ILE A 76 7.98 3.43 3.91
C ILE A 76 8.48 4.12 5.18
N GLU A 77 7.66 4.23 6.22
CA GLU A 77 8.07 4.78 7.52
C GLU A 77 9.30 4.05 8.09
N ASN A 78 9.29 2.71 8.07
CA ASN A 78 10.43 1.91 8.50
C ASN A 78 11.68 2.17 7.65
N LYS A 79 11.54 2.27 6.32
CA LYS A 79 12.66 2.58 5.42
C LYS A 79 13.26 3.96 5.67
N LEU A 80 12.43 4.94 6.01
CA LEU A 80 12.88 6.29 6.36
C LEU A 80 13.67 6.27 7.67
N LEU A 81 13.17 5.56 8.68
CA LEU A 81 13.88 5.39 9.95
C LEU A 81 15.20 4.62 9.79
N GLU A 82 15.21 3.55 9.00
CA GLU A 82 16.43 2.79 8.66
C GLU A 82 17.47 3.69 7.99
N ALA A 83 17.05 4.49 7.01
CA ALA A 83 17.94 5.40 6.29
C ALA A 83 18.53 6.45 7.23
N GLU A 84 17.73 7.04 8.10
CA GLU A 84 18.19 8.06 9.04
C GLU A 84 19.08 7.48 10.14
N ALA A 85 18.72 6.32 10.69
CA ALA A 85 19.54 5.61 11.65
C ALA A 85 20.91 5.26 11.06
N LYS A 86 20.93 4.79 9.80
CA LYS A 86 22.16 4.48 9.07
C LYS A 86 23.04 5.71 8.85
N LYS A 87 22.46 6.86 8.50
CA LYS A 87 23.22 8.13 8.37
C LYS A 87 23.90 8.53 9.68
N GLN A 88 23.26 8.26 10.81
CA GLN A 88 23.77 8.62 12.14
C GLN A 88 24.61 7.50 12.79
N GLY A 89 24.77 6.34 12.13
CA GLY A 89 25.49 5.19 12.69
C GLY A 89 24.79 4.55 13.90
N LEU A 90 23.47 4.69 13.99
CA LEU A 90 22.65 4.21 15.09
C LEU A 90 21.75 3.04 14.66
N THR A 91 21.21 2.33 15.64
CA THR A 91 20.04 1.47 15.42
C THR A 91 18.77 2.32 15.44
N ILE A 92 17.68 1.85 14.84
CA ILE A 92 16.39 2.55 14.86
C ILE A 92 15.94 2.82 16.31
N VAL A 93 16.13 1.86 17.21
CA VAL A 93 15.78 1.99 18.63
C VAL A 93 16.56 3.15 19.27
N LYS A 94 17.89 3.18 19.10
CA LYS A 94 18.72 4.26 19.64
C LYS A 94 18.41 5.62 19.01
N LEU A 95 18.10 5.65 17.72
CA LEU A 95 17.67 6.88 17.04
C LEU A 95 16.39 7.43 17.68
N LEU A 96 15.38 6.58 17.90
CA LEU A 96 14.12 6.98 18.50
C LEU A 96 14.29 7.37 19.97
N GLU A 97 15.09 6.64 20.75
CA GLU A 97 15.41 7.01 22.14
C GLU A 97 16.03 8.41 22.22
N GLN A 98 16.90 8.78 21.28
CA GLN A 98 17.54 10.10 21.23
C GLN A 98 16.60 11.21 20.73
N LYS A 99 15.71 10.92 19.78
CA LYS A 99 14.88 11.93 19.10
C LYS A 99 13.48 12.10 19.70
N VAL A 100 13.02 11.14 20.50
CA VAL A 100 11.66 11.07 21.05
C VAL A 100 11.68 11.20 22.58
N GLN A 101 12.77 11.71 23.16
CA GLN A 101 12.84 11.92 24.60
C GLN A 101 11.83 13.00 25.02
N VAL A 102 10.91 12.62 25.91
CA VAL A 102 9.88 13.52 26.46
C VAL A 102 10.21 13.92 27.89
N SER A 103 9.90 15.16 28.22
CA SER A 103 10.05 15.70 29.57
C SER A 103 9.00 15.11 30.52
N GLU A 104 9.17 15.34 31.81
CA GLU A 104 8.13 14.98 32.77
C GLU A 104 6.85 15.79 32.52
N PRO A 105 5.66 15.14 32.50
CA PRO A 105 4.40 15.85 32.30
C PRO A 105 4.15 16.93 33.35
N ALA A 106 3.59 18.06 32.91
CA ALA A 106 3.18 19.11 33.83
C ALA A 106 2.02 18.63 34.71
N GLY A 107 1.91 19.18 35.93
CA GLY A 107 0.80 18.84 36.84
C GLY A 107 -0.58 19.13 36.24
N GLU A 108 -0.69 20.15 35.40
CA GLU A 108 -1.90 20.52 34.66
C GLU A 108 -2.27 19.48 33.59
N ASP A 109 -1.30 18.94 32.86
CA ASP A 109 -1.54 17.88 31.87
C ASP A 109 -2.07 16.60 32.52
N ILE A 110 -1.54 16.27 33.70
CA ILE A 110 -2.01 15.12 34.50
C ILE A 110 -3.44 15.37 34.97
N GLN A 111 -3.74 16.57 35.45
CA GLN A 111 -5.07 16.95 35.92
C GLN A 111 -6.10 16.86 34.78
N SER A 112 -5.83 17.51 33.65
CA SER A 112 -6.74 17.54 32.50
C SER A 112 -6.96 16.15 31.90
N THR A 113 -5.91 15.32 31.83
CA THR A 113 -6.02 13.94 31.35
C THR A 113 -6.83 13.07 32.31
N TYR A 114 -6.66 13.25 33.62
CA TYR A 114 -7.49 12.57 34.62
C TYR A 114 -8.96 12.96 34.48
N GLU A 115 -9.26 14.25 34.33
CA GLU A 115 -10.64 14.74 34.17
C GLU A 115 -11.28 14.17 32.90
N ALA A 116 -10.56 14.15 31.78
CA ALA A 116 -11.02 13.56 30.53
C ALA A 116 -11.29 12.04 30.63
N ASN A 117 -10.54 11.33 31.47
CA ASN A 117 -10.61 9.86 31.58
C ASN A 117 -11.28 9.36 32.88
N LYS A 118 -11.90 10.24 33.66
CA LYS A 118 -12.40 9.94 35.01
C LYS A 118 -13.36 8.75 35.05
N THR A 119 -14.26 8.66 34.06
CA THR A 119 -15.19 7.53 33.91
C THR A 119 -14.46 6.22 33.65
N ALA A 120 -13.45 6.22 32.76
CA ALA A 120 -12.63 5.04 32.47
C ALA A 120 -11.80 4.60 33.70
N LEU A 121 -11.42 5.56 34.55
CA LEU A 121 -10.70 5.32 35.82
C LEU A 121 -11.63 4.93 36.99
N LYS A 122 -12.91 4.65 36.71
CA LYS A 122 -13.94 4.28 37.70
C LYS A 122 -14.14 5.32 38.80
N ASN A 123 -13.93 6.60 38.49
CA ASN A 123 -14.05 7.72 39.43
C ASN A 123 -13.16 7.62 40.68
N ARG A 124 -12.08 6.82 40.65
CA ARG A 124 -11.08 6.80 41.72
C ARG A 124 -10.43 8.18 41.85
N PRO A 125 -10.15 8.65 43.08
CA PRO A 125 -9.57 9.98 43.28
C PRO A 125 -8.19 10.09 42.63
N LEU A 126 -7.86 11.27 42.10
CA LEU A 126 -6.59 11.49 41.38
C LEU A 126 -5.37 11.07 42.20
N GLN A 127 -5.37 11.28 43.51
CA GLN A 127 -4.24 10.91 44.38
C GLN A 127 -3.89 9.41 44.29
N GLU A 128 -4.88 8.54 44.13
CA GLU A 128 -4.67 7.09 44.01
C GLU A 128 -4.16 6.68 42.62
N VAL A 129 -4.46 7.47 41.58
CA VAL A 129 -4.17 7.13 40.18
C VAL A 129 -3.17 8.09 39.53
N ARG A 130 -2.59 9.02 40.28
CA ARG A 130 -1.76 10.12 39.75
C ARG A 130 -0.58 9.59 38.95
N GLU A 131 0.11 8.59 39.48
CA GLU A 131 1.25 7.94 38.82
C GLU A 131 0.83 7.26 37.51
N GLN A 132 -0.29 6.53 37.55
CA GLN A 132 -0.87 5.90 36.36
C GLN A 132 -1.23 6.94 35.28
N VAL A 133 -1.82 8.07 35.68
CA VAL A 133 -2.17 9.15 34.74
C VAL A 133 -0.91 9.83 34.22
N ARG A 134 0.10 10.11 35.06
CA ARG A 134 1.39 10.65 34.63
C ARG A 134 2.03 9.76 33.58
N ASP A 135 2.10 8.46 33.82
CA ASP A 135 2.74 7.52 32.91
C ASP A 135 1.97 7.43 31.57
N ALA A 136 0.63 7.49 31.63
CA ALA A 136 -0.20 7.56 30.43
C ALA A 136 0.05 8.85 29.62
N VAL A 137 0.14 10.01 30.29
CA VAL A 137 0.47 11.29 29.63
C VAL A 137 1.86 11.22 28.99
N LYS A 138 2.85 10.72 29.74
CA LYS A 138 4.22 10.57 29.25
C LYS A 138 4.29 9.65 28.03
N GLN A 139 3.57 8.53 28.05
CA GLN A 139 3.48 7.61 26.92
C GLN A 139 2.79 8.25 25.70
N ALA A 140 1.70 9.00 25.92
CA ALA A 140 1.00 9.70 24.85
C ALA A 140 1.89 10.78 24.20
N GLN A 141 2.61 11.57 25.00
CA GLN A 141 3.58 12.55 24.51
C GLN A 141 4.71 11.88 23.73
N ALA A 142 5.26 10.76 24.21
CA ALA A 142 6.30 10.01 23.50
C ALA A 142 5.78 9.48 22.15
N GLN A 143 4.56 8.97 22.11
CA GLN A 143 3.94 8.51 20.86
C GLN A 143 3.73 9.67 19.87
N ALA A 144 3.27 10.83 20.35
CA ALA A 144 3.10 12.03 19.52
C ALA A 144 4.45 12.53 18.98
N ALA A 145 5.49 12.59 19.82
CA ALA A 145 6.83 12.98 19.40
C ALA A 145 7.40 12.02 18.34
N ARG A 146 7.15 10.71 18.48
CA ARG A 146 7.53 9.71 17.46
C ARG A 146 6.83 9.97 16.13
N GLN A 147 5.52 10.20 16.15
CA GLN A 147 4.73 10.48 14.96
C GLN A 147 5.18 11.77 14.27
N ASN A 148 5.43 12.83 15.03
CA ASN A 148 5.93 14.10 14.50
C ASN A 148 7.31 13.91 13.84
N TYR A 149 8.20 13.12 14.47
CA TYR A 149 9.50 12.83 13.91
C TYR A 149 9.42 12.04 12.60
N THR A 150 8.62 10.96 12.54
CA THR A 150 8.45 10.16 11.32
C THR A 150 7.78 10.96 10.20
N GLN A 151 6.79 11.79 10.52
CA GLN A 151 6.19 12.75 9.57
C GLN A 151 7.22 13.74 9.03
N GLY A 152 8.10 14.26 9.90
CA GLY A 152 9.20 15.11 9.50
C GLY A 152 10.16 14.44 8.51
N LEU A 153 10.52 13.17 8.77
CA LEU A 153 11.33 12.38 7.83
C LEU A 153 10.61 12.17 6.50
N ARG A 154 9.30 11.91 6.53
CA ARG A 154 8.50 11.73 5.32
C ARG A 154 8.43 13.00 4.48
N ALA A 155 8.25 14.16 5.11
CA ALA A 155 8.19 15.45 4.42
C ALA A 155 9.50 15.82 3.72
N GLN A 156 10.64 15.37 4.25
CA GLN A 156 11.97 15.63 3.69
C GLN A 156 12.39 14.60 2.63
N ALA A 157 11.65 13.50 2.49
CA ALA A 157 11.99 12.41 1.59
C ALA A 157 11.19 12.48 0.29
N VAL A 158 11.86 12.15 -0.82
CA VAL A 158 11.19 11.96 -2.11
C VAL A 158 10.61 10.54 -2.14
N VAL A 159 9.31 10.42 -1.93
CA VAL A 159 8.59 9.14 -1.97
C VAL A 159 7.70 9.06 -3.21
N LYS A 160 7.97 8.06 -4.06
CA LYS A 160 7.14 7.77 -5.24
C LYS A 160 6.31 6.52 -5.00
N ILE A 161 4.99 6.70 -4.87
CA ILE A 161 4.05 5.60 -4.70
C ILE A 161 3.59 5.11 -6.07
N LEU A 162 3.76 3.82 -6.33
CA LEU A 162 3.37 3.15 -7.58
C LEU A 162 2.29 2.08 -7.36
N LEU A 163 1.58 2.14 -6.22
CA LEU A 163 0.46 1.26 -5.94
C LEU A 163 -0.69 1.60 -6.91
N PRO A 164 -1.19 0.64 -7.71
CA PRO A 164 -2.31 0.89 -8.61
C PRO A 164 -3.56 1.31 -7.82
N PRO A 165 -4.29 2.36 -8.24
CA PRO A 165 -5.50 2.79 -7.55
C PRO A 165 -6.59 1.72 -7.61
N PRO A 166 -7.54 1.71 -6.66
CA PRO A 166 -8.64 0.77 -6.70
C PRO A 166 -9.54 1.04 -7.91
N PRO A 167 -10.25 0.03 -8.43
CA PRO A 167 -11.19 0.21 -9.53
C PRO A 167 -12.34 1.15 -9.11
N LYS A 168 -12.71 2.04 -10.03
CA LYS A 168 -13.88 2.92 -9.89
C LYS A 168 -15.13 2.17 -10.36
N SER A 169 -16.26 2.44 -9.71
CA SER A 169 -17.56 2.04 -10.25
C SER A 169 -17.92 2.99 -11.38
N GLU A 170 -18.33 2.46 -12.52
CA GLU A 170 -18.96 3.29 -13.56
C GLU A 170 -20.37 3.66 -13.09
N VAL A 171 -20.65 4.95 -13.00
CA VAL A 171 -21.99 5.45 -12.71
C VAL A 171 -22.60 5.84 -14.04
N THR A 172 -23.63 5.12 -14.46
CA THR A 172 -24.40 5.44 -15.66
C THR A 172 -25.40 6.55 -15.36
N TYR A 173 -25.81 7.27 -16.40
CA TYR A 173 -26.83 8.32 -16.31
C TYR A 173 -27.88 8.13 -17.41
N ASP A 174 -29.09 8.62 -17.17
CA ASP A 174 -30.14 8.65 -18.19
C ASP A 174 -29.86 9.79 -19.19
N PRO A 175 -29.59 9.49 -20.48
CA PRO A 175 -29.27 10.51 -21.47
C PRO A 175 -30.40 11.51 -21.70
N THR A 176 -31.66 11.14 -21.42
CA THR A 176 -32.80 12.05 -21.55
C THR A 176 -32.88 13.10 -20.43
N ARG A 177 -32.18 12.84 -19.32
CA ARG A 177 -32.10 13.74 -18.15
C ARG A 177 -30.75 14.45 -18.07
N LEU A 178 -29.97 14.42 -19.15
CA LEU A 178 -28.71 15.14 -19.25
C LEU A 178 -28.96 16.65 -19.39
N LYS A 179 -28.31 17.44 -18.54
CA LYS A 179 -28.18 18.88 -18.72
C LYS A 179 -26.72 19.21 -19.05
N GLY A 180 -26.48 19.86 -20.20
CA GLY A 180 -25.15 20.26 -20.66
C GLY A 180 -24.59 19.35 -21.76
N ASP A 181 -23.26 19.40 -21.94
CA ASP A 181 -22.55 18.61 -22.95
C ASP A 181 -22.28 17.18 -22.45
N ALA A 182 -22.69 16.18 -23.23
CA ALA A 182 -22.44 14.76 -22.96
C ALA A 182 -20.95 14.40 -22.95
N LYS A 183 -20.10 15.22 -23.56
CA LYS A 183 -18.64 15.05 -23.64
C LYS A 183 -17.87 15.92 -22.65
N ALA A 184 -18.56 16.53 -21.68
CA ALA A 184 -17.89 17.27 -20.62
C ALA A 184 -16.89 16.38 -19.85
N PRO A 185 -15.74 16.92 -19.40
CA PRO A 185 -14.74 16.14 -18.67
C PRO A 185 -15.22 15.70 -17.28
N VAL A 186 -16.31 16.29 -16.77
CA VAL A 186 -16.93 15.95 -15.48
C VAL A 186 -18.45 15.91 -15.65
N THR A 187 -19.05 14.80 -15.23
CA THR A 187 -20.51 14.60 -15.18
C THR A 187 -20.93 14.32 -13.73
N ILE A 188 -21.91 15.07 -13.22
CA ILE A 188 -22.48 14.89 -11.88
C ILE A 188 -23.84 14.20 -12.06
N VAL A 189 -24.07 13.11 -11.34
CA VAL A 189 -25.34 12.38 -11.34
C VAL A 189 -25.98 12.57 -9.96
N GLU A 190 -27.19 13.14 -9.93
CA GLU A 190 -28.02 13.30 -8.73
C GLU A 190 -29.09 12.20 -8.73
N PHE A 191 -29.38 11.63 -7.55
CA PHE A 191 -30.33 10.53 -7.34
C PHE A 191 -31.53 11.01 -6.55
#